data_AF-A0A7W0YKX7-F1
#
_entry.id   AF-A0A7W0YKX7-F1
#
_cell.length_a   1.000
_cell.length_b   1.000
_cell.length_c   1.000
_cell.angle_alpha   90.00
_cell.angle_beta   90.00
_cell.angle_gamma   90.00
#
_symmetry.space_group_name_H-M   'P 1'
#
loop_
_entity.id
_entity.type
_entity.pdbx_description
1 polymer ?
#
loop_
_entity_poly.entity_id
_entity_poly.type
_entity_poly.pdbx_seq_one_letter_code
_entity_poly.pdbx_strand_id
1 'polypeptide(L)'
;MKSTSLALLGTASLPLVLGAYASSLPNEGSAPALPTVTLVADDYSIASPDTIQAGAVTLRLVSKGKEFHHVWVARLEQGKTVNDLLAAMRTLGPLPAWVRDMGGPNAPAPGGESNATVNLAPGSYVVACLIPGADGVPHLMKGMVRPLTVVNGARPAADPVADVTMTLHDFSFTLSRPLTAGKHLIEVRNSGRQPHEIELVQLAPGKTAQEVLAWVHKPEGPAPGLPLGGVAPLGRGRVNWFEVDLEPGRYALICFLPDATDGKPHFMHGMVQEIDVAGSVSSR
;
A
#
# COMPACT_ATOMS: atom_id res chain seq x y z
N MET A 1 -14.72 14.16 -105.21
CA MET A 1 -13.37 14.72 -104.93
C MET A 1 -12.93 14.21 -103.57
N LYS A 2 -11.81 13.44 -103.54
CA LYS A 2 -10.81 13.18 -102.46
C LYS A 2 -11.34 12.98 -101.01
N SER A 3 -11.26 11.77 -100.42
CA SER A 3 -10.10 11.20 -99.64
C SER A 3 -9.70 12.13 -98.47
N THR A 4 -9.58 11.74 -97.18
CA THR A 4 -8.85 10.59 -96.57
C THR A 4 -9.10 10.56 -95.04
N SER A 5 -8.85 9.40 -94.42
CA SER A 5 -8.90 8.98 -93.00
C SER A 5 -8.07 9.79 -91.97
N LEU A 6 -8.38 9.71 -90.65
CA LEU A 6 -7.46 9.16 -89.60
C LEU A 6 -8.02 9.14 -88.15
N ALA A 7 -7.73 8.01 -87.47
CA ALA A 7 -7.29 7.77 -86.08
C ALA A 7 -8.16 8.03 -84.83
N LEU A 8 -8.26 6.91 -84.09
CA LEU A 8 -8.63 6.64 -82.70
C LEU A 8 -7.73 7.37 -81.67
N LEU A 9 -8.25 7.75 -80.50
CA LEU A 9 -7.50 7.86 -79.24
C LEU A 9 -8.48 7.73 -78.05
N GLY A 10 -8.32 6.66 -77.27
CA GLY A 10 -9.07 6.38 -76.06
C GLY A 10 -8.58 7.20 -74.86
N THR A 11 -9.50 7.60 -73.99
CA THR A 11 -9.21 8.26 -72.72
C THR A 11 -9.15 7.23 -71.59
N ALA A 12 -8.00 7.16 -70.93
CA ALA A 12 -7.78 6.37 -69.73
C ALA A 12 -8.38 7.08 -68.51
N SER A 13 -9.16 6.34 -67.72
CA SER A 13 -9.74 6.75 -66.44
C SER A 13 -8.71 6.64 -65.31
N LEU A 14 -8.46 7.76 -64.59
CA LEU A 14 -7.68 7.77 -63.34
C LEU A 14 -8.58 7.37 -62.15
N PRO A 15 -8.14 6.48 -61.24
CA PRO A 15 -8.82 6.25 -59.98
C PRO A 15 -8.48 7.34 -58.95
N LEU A 16 -9.51 7.92 -58.32
CA LEU A 16 -9.38 8.76 -57.12
C LEU A 16 -8.92 7.88 -55.94
N VAL A 17 -7.73 8.15 -55.43
CA VAL A 17 -7.27 7.63 -54.13
C VAL A 17 -7.75 8.60 -53.05
N LEU A 18 -8.80 8.21 -52.31
CA LEU A 18 -9.14 8.88 -51.04
C LEU A 18 -8.06 8.52 -50.01
N GLY A 19 -7.15 9.47 -49.75
CA GLY A 19 -6.27 9.40 -48.60
C GLY A 19 -7.07 9.56 -47.32
N ALA A 20 -7.22 8.48 -46.55
CA ALA A 20 -7.72 8.56 -45.19
C ALA A 20 -6.69 9.30 -44.33
N TYR A 21 -6.98 10.54 -43.96
CA TYR A 21 -6.31 11.21 -42.85
C TYR A 21 -6.78 10.52 -41.56
N ALA A 22 -6.03 9.50 -41.12
CA ALA A 22 -6.14 8.99 -39.77
C ALA A 22 -5.59 10.07 -38.82
N SER A 23 -6.48 10.88 -38.25
CA SER A 23 -6.17 11.74 -37.13
C SER A 23 -5.71 10.85 -35.97
N SER A 24 -4.41 10.85 -35.68
CA SER A 24 -3.87 10.20 -34.48
C SER A 24 -4.46 10.90 -33.27
N LEU A 25 -5.42 10.25 -32.61
CA LEU A 25 -5.87 10.68 -31.28
C LEU A 25 -4.63 10.69 -30.37
N PRO A 26 -4.41 11.73 -29.55
CA PRO A 26 -3.35 11.70 -28.57
C PRO A 26 -3.54 10.47 -27.70
N ASN A 27 -2.50 9.63 -27.65
CA ASN A 27 -2.38 8.56 -26.67
C ASN A 27 -2.68 9.18 -25.31
N GLU A 28 -3.75 8.75 -24.63
CA GLU A 28 -3.99 9.14 -23.24
C GLU A 28 -2.74 8.70 -22.47
N GLY A 29 -1.85 9.66 -22.23
CA GLY A 29 -0.55 9.39 -21.64
C GLY A 29 -0.76 8.71 -20.30
N SER A 30 -0.19 7.52 -20.13
CA SER A 30 -0.15 6.85 -18.84
C SER A 30 0.31 7.88 -17.80
N ALA A 31 -0.44 8.03 -16.71
CA ALA A 31 -0.01 8.86 -15.60
C ALA A 31 1.44 8.51 -15.23
N PRO A 32 2.33 9.50 -15.00
CA PRO A 32 3.71 9.20 -14.66
C PRO A 32 3.76 8.27 -13.45
N ALA A 33 4.54 7.19 -13.56
CA ALA A 33 4.70 6.23 -12.47
C ALA A 33 5.18 6.94 -11.20
N LEU A 34 4.60 6.57 -10.05
CA LEU A 34 5.00 7.13 -8.76
C LEU A 34 6.47 6.81 -8.47
N PRO A 35 7.24 7.75 -7.88
CA PRO A 35 8.56 7.44 -7.34
C PRO A 35 8.47 6.25 -6.37
N THR A 36 9.39 5.30 -6.48
CA THR A 36 9.45 4.14 -5.60
C THR A 36 10.71 4.17 -4.75
N VAL A 37 10.56 3.97 -3.44
CA VAL A 37 11.65 3.83 -2.48
C VAL A 37 11.61 2.43 -1.91
N THR A 38 12.67 1.65 -2.14
CA THR A 38 12.80 0.32 -1.57
C THR A 38 13.39 0.40 -0.16
N LEU A 39 12.70 -0.21 0.80
CA LEU A 39 13.19 -0.46 2.15
C LEU A 39 13.43 -1.97 2.31
N VAL A 40 14.61 -2.35 2.79
CA VAL A 40 14.93 -3.76 3.05
C VAL A 40 14.95 -3.98 4.54
N ALA A 41 14.00 -4.76 5.03
CA ALA A 41 13.93 -5.20 6.42
C ALA A 41 14.67 -6.52 6.59
N ASP A 42 15.54 -6.57 7.58
CA ASP A 42 16.09 -7.81 8.15
C ASP A 42 15.79 -7.80 9.65
N ASP A 43 16.06 -8.88 10.35
CA ASP A 43 15.82 -8.95 11.79
C ASP A 43 16.58 -7.82 12.51
N TYR A 44 15.79 -6.89 13.06
CA TYR A 44 16.21 -5.72 13.81
C TYR A 44 16.92 -4.61 13.02
N SER A 45 16.85 -4.62 11.68
CA SER A 45 17.43 -3.56 10.85
C SER A 45 16.58 -3.20 9.64
N ILE A 46 16.58 -1.92 9.27
CA ILE A 46 15.97 -1.42 8.03
C ILE A 46 17.04 -0.67 7.25
N ALA A 47 17.29 -1.13 6.02
CA ALA A 47 18.02 -0.35 5.03
C ALA A 47 17.05 0.57 4.29
N SER A 48 17.28 1.87 4.40
CA SER A 48 16.48 2.92 3.76
C SER A 48 17.38 4.09 3.37
N PRO A 49 17.01 4.91 2.37
CA PRO A 49 17.68 6.18 2.15
C PRO A 49 17.44 7.13 3.34
N ASP A 50 18.40 8.00 3.63
CA ASP A 50 18.27 9.01 4.68
C ASP A 50 17.45 10.22 4.21
N THR A 51 17.27 10.40 2.90
CA THR A 51 16.53 11.52 2.31
C THR A 51 15.71 11.12 1.09
N ILE A 52 14.49 11.63 0.99
CA ILE A 52 13.59 11.46 -0.17
C ILE A 52 12.91 12.79 -0.53
N GLN A 53 12.32 12.87 -1.73
CA GLN A 53 11.55 14.03 -2.15
C GLN A 53 10.10 13.98 -1.62
N ALA A 54 9.52 15.15 -1.37
CA ALA A 54 8.13 15.30 -0.97
C ALA A 54 7.14 14.91 -2.09
N GLY A 55 5.92 14.55 -1.68
CA GLY A 55 4.81 14.11 -2.53
C GLY A 55 4.43 12.65 -2.30
N ALA A 56 3.57 12.12 -3.16
CA ALA A 56 3.23 10.70 -3.18
C ALA A 56 4.46 9.85 -3.56
N VAL A 57 4.75 8.84 -2.76
CA VAL A 57 5.88 7.91 -2.96
C VAL A 57 5.46 6.50 -2.57
N THR A 58 5.73 5.53 -3.43
CA THR A 58 5.54 4.12 -3.14
C THR A 58 6.71 3.61 -2.32
N LEU A 59 6.44 3.21 -1.08
CA LEU A 59 7.39 2.51 -0.25
C LEU A 59 7.25 1.01 -0.51
N ARG A 60 8.28 0.41 -1.09
CA ARG A 60 8.34 -1.04 -1.32
C ARG A 60 9.15 -1.68 -0.21
N LEU A 61 8.50 -2.52 0.59
CA LEU A 61 9.14 -3.29 1.65
C LEU A 61 9.58 -4.65 1.09
N VAL A 62 10.86 -4.98 1.29
CA VAL A 62 11.42 -6.32 1.06
C VAL A 62 11.79 -6.91 2.41
N SER A 63 11.11 -7.99 2.82
CA SER A 63 11.40 -8.68 4.07
C SER A 63 12.40 -9.81 3.82
N LYS A 64 13.61 -9.71 4.41
CA LYS A 64 14.66 -10.74 4.37
C LYS A 64 14.85 -11.45 5.72
N GLY A 65 14.33 -10.86 6.79
CA GLY A 65 14.37 -11.42 8.13
C GLY A 65 13.47 -12.65 8.28
N LYS A 66 13.64 -13.35 9.40
CA LYS A 66 12.78 -14.49 9.75
C LYS A 66 11.55 -14.05 10.53
N GLU A 67 11.62 -12.92 11.23
CA GLU A 67 10.48 -12.33 11.91
C GLU A 67 9.61 -11.53 10.93
N PHE A 68 8.37 -11.27 11.33
CA PHE A 68 7.49 -10.38 10.58
C PHE A 68 7.96 -8.93 10.73
N HIS A 69 8.02 -8.22 9.61
CA HIS A 69 8.48 -6.83 9.59
C HIS A 69 7.51 -6.00 8.77
N HIS A 70 7.13 -4.85 9.31
CA HIS A 70 6.46 -3.76 8.58
C HIS A 70 7.32 -2.51 8.58
N VAL A 71 6.92 -1.51 7.79
CA VAL A 71 7.51 -0.17 7.86
C VAL A 71 6.42 0.80 8.27
N TRP A 72 6.49 1.23 9.52
CA TRP A 72 5.75 2.37 10.02
C TRP A 72 6.54 3.66 9.74
N VAL A 73 5.90 4.59 9.06
CA VAL A 73 6.41 5.94 8.85
C VAL A 73 5.73 6.87 9.84
N ALA A 74 6.52 7.67 10.58
CA ALA A 74 5.99 8.66 11.49
C ALA A 74 6.66 10.02 11.28
N ARG A 75 5.87 11.10 11.24
CA ARG A 75 6.41 12.46 11.26
C ARG A 75 6.78 12.83 12.69
N LEU A 76 7.96 13.43 12.84
CA LEU A 76 8.38 14.05 14.09
C LEU A 76 8.20 15.56 14.00
N GLU A 77 7.31 16.10 14.82
CA GLU A 77 7.04 17.54 14.90
C GLU A 77 7.87 18.20 16.00
N GLN A 78 7.79 19.53 16.10
CA GLN A 78 8.39 20.31 17.19
C GLN A 78 9.91 20.13 17.34
N GLY A 79 10.60 19.81 16.23
CA GLY A 79 12.05 19.60 16.22
C GLY A 79 12.52 18.33 16.96
N LYS A 80 11.61 17.39 17.24
CA LYS A 80 11.93 16.14 17.94
C LYS A 80 12.70 15.17 17.05
N THR A 81 13.53 14.37 17.71
CA THR A 81 14.49 13.45 17.08
C THR A 81 14.08 11.98 17.26
N VAL A 82 14.75 11.09 16.53
CA VAL A 82 14.64 9.63 16.76
C VAL A 82 14.96 9.27 18.22
N ASN A 83 15.93 9.94 18.84
CA ASN A 83 16.28 9.68 20.23
C ASN A 83 15.17 10.10 21.20
N ASP A 84 14.47 11.21 20.92
CA ASP A 84 13.29 11.59 21.69
C ASP A 84 12.18 10.54 21.55
N LEU A 85 11.99 9.98 20.34
CA LEU A 85 11.03 8.91 20.10
C LEU A 85 11.39 7.65 20.89
N LEU A 86 12.63 7.19 20.78
CA LEU A 86 13.12 6.04 21.54
C LEU A 86 12.96 6.24 23.05
N ALA A 87 13.21 7.45 23.55
CA ALA A 87 13.00 7.77 24.96
C ALA A 87 11.52 7.69 25.36
N ALA A 88 10.61 8.21 24.52
CA ALA A 88 9.16 8.14 24.76
C ALA A 88 8.62 6.69 24.68
N MET A 89 9.13 5.88 23.76
CA MET A 89 8.69 4.50 23.56
C MET A 89 9.15 3.53 24.66
N ARG A 90 10.07 3.95 25.56
CA ARG A 90 10.45 3.16 26.75
C ARG A 90 9.33 3.08 27.78
N THR A 91 8.42 4.05 27.78
CA THR A 91 7.23 4.03 28.63
C THR A 91 6.05 3.51 27.83
N LEU A 92 5.37 2.49 28.34
CA LEU A 92 4.12 2.02 27.73
C LEU A 92 3.07 3.12 27.84
N GLY A 93 2.45 3.49 26.71
CA GLY A 93 1.41 4.51 26.66
C GLY A 93 1.12 5.01 25.25
N PRO A 94 0.22 6.00 25.12
CA PRO A 94 -0.10 6.61 23.84
C PRO A 94 1.13 7.25 23.19
N LEU A 95 1.15 7.28 21.85
CA LEU A 95 2.18 8.03 21.13
C LEU A 95 2.16 9.51 21.56
N PRO A 96 3.33 10.14 21.73
CA PRO A 96 3.39 11.56 22.06
C PRO A 96 2.70 12.42 21.00
N ALA A 97 2.10 13.54 21.42
CA ALA A 97 1.34 14.42 20.53
C ALA A 97 2.15 15.05 19.38
N TRP A 98 3.48 15.00 19.44
CA TRP A 98 4.40 15.47 18.38
C TRP A 98 4.78 14.36 17.38
N VAL A 99 4.34 13.11 17.60
CA VAL A 99 4.45 12.02 16.63
C VAL A 99 3.16 11.95 15.83
N ARG A 100 3.27 11.85 14.50
CA ARG A 100 2.12 11.61 13.62
C ARG A 100 2.34 10.32 12.86
N ASP A 101 1.46 9.35 13.05
CA ASP A 101 1.36 8.15 12.22
C ASP A 101 1.10 8.54 10.76
N MET A 102 1.95 8.10 9.82
CA MET A 102 1.83 8.40 8.40
C MET A 102 1.46 7.16 7.56
N GLY A 103 1.32 5.98 8.17
CA GLY A 103 1.11 4.71 7.48
C GLY A 103 2.43 4.07 7.06
N GLY A 104 2.49 3.54 5.84
CA GLY A 104 3.57 2.71 5.31
C GLY A 104 3.15 1.27 5.09
N PRO A 105 3.99 0.43 4.45
CA PRO A 105 3.63 -0.94 4.11
C PRO A 105 3.53 -1.83 5.35
N ASN A 106 2.42 -2.55 5.49
CA ASN A 106 2.26 -3.59 6.51
C ASN A 106 3.02 -4.88 6.13
N ALA A 107 3.10 -5.84 7.04
CA ALA A 107 4.04 -6.95 6.94
C ALA A 107 3.63 -7.99 5.87
N PRO A 108 4.49 -8.30 4.89
CA PRO A 108 4.31 -9.51 4.11
C PRO A 108 4.74 -10.73 4.93
N ALA A 109 4.49 -11.93 4.40
CA ALA A 109 5.14 -13.13 4.90
C ALA A 109 6.68 -12.99 4.91
N PRO A 110 7.42 -13.62 5.85
CA PRO A 110 8.88 -13.60 5.86
C PRO A 110 9.45 -14.06 4.52
N GLY A 111 10.45 -13.33 3.99
CA GLY A 111 10.98 -13.54 2.64
C GLY A 111 10.18 -12.89 1.51
N GLY A 112 8.99 -12.34 1.81
CA GLY A 112 8.08 -11.70 0.87
C GLY A 112 8.27 -10.19 0.76
N GLU A 113 7.33 -9.56 0.05
CA GLU A 113 7.33 -8.13 -0.21
C GLU A 113 5.93 -7.55 -0.09
N SER A 114 5.84 -6.28 0.31
CA SER A 114 4.60 -5.52 0.34
C SER A 114 4.89 -4.07 -0.05
N ASN A 115 3.84 -3.26 -0.19
CA ASN A 115 3.99 -1.86 -0.55
C ASN A 115 2.92 -0.99 0.12
N ALA A 116 3.24 0.30 0.24
CA ALA A 116 2.24 1.33 0.45
C ALA A 116 2.72 2.64 -0.17
N THR A 117 1.82 3.35 -0.85
CA THR A 117 2.00 4.73 -1.23
C THR A 117 1.61 5.64 -0.08
N VAL A 118 2.55 6.50 0.31
CA VAL A 118 2.37 7.55 1.32
C VAL A 118 2.52 8.92 0.64
N ASN A 119 1.78 9.93 1.08
CA ASN A 119 2.02 11.31 0.68
C ASN A 119 2.71 12.07 1.82
N LEU A 120 3.95 12.51 1.57
CA LEU A 120 4.81 13.11 2.59
C LEU A 120 5.15 14.56 2.24
N ALA A 121 4.85 15.47 3.16
CA ALA A 121 5.31 16.85 3.09
C ALA A 121 6.79 16.95 3.52
N PRO A 122 7.50 18.04 3.17
CA PRO A 122 8.84 18.28 3.71
C PRO A 122 8.87 18.26 5.24
N GLY A 123 9.92 17.65 5.81
CA GLY A 123 10.10 17.58 7.26
C GLY A 123 10.94 16.39 7.74
N SER A 124 10.90 16.19 9.05
CA SER A 124 11.62 15.11 9.74
C SER A 124 10.67 13.95 10.05
N TYR A 125 11.13 12.75 9.73
CA TYR A 125 10.38 11.52 9.84
C TYR A 125 11.25 10.41 10.44
N VAL A 126 10.59 9.32 10.82
CA VAL A 126 11.24 8.04 11.08
C VAL A 126 10.61 6.97 10.20
N VAL A 127 11.39 5.96 9.89
CA VAL A 127 10.91 4.65 9.43
C VAL A 127 11.30 3.62 10.49
N ALA A 128 10.34 2.84 10.97
CA ALA A 128 10.59 1.88 12.04
C ALA A 128 9.69 0.64 11.93
N CYS A 129 10.09 -0.43 12.61
CA CYS A 129 9.23 -1.60 12.81
C CYS A 129 8.73 -1.63 14.27
N LEU A 130 7.41 -1.59 14.45
CA LEU A 130 6.75 -1.68 15.76
C LEU A 130 6.32 -3.11 16.14
N ILE A 131 6.48 -4.09 15.26
CA ILE A 131 6.05 -5.47 15.53
C ILE A 131 6.87 -6.01 16.73
N PRO A 132 6.22 -6.56 17.76
CA PRO A 132 6.92 -7.24 18.84
C PRO A 132 7.56 -8.54 18.35
N GLY A 133 8.81 -8.79 18.76
CA GLY A 133 9.41 -10.10 18.61
C GLY A 133 8.80 -11.13 19.57
N ALA A 134 9.29 -12.37 19.52
CA ALA A 134 8.83 -13.46 20.38
C ALA A 134 9.01 -13.19 21.90
N ASP A 135 9.91 -12.27 22.26
CA ASP A 135 10.13 -11.79 23.62
C ASP A 135 9.18 -10.65 24.04
N GLY A 136 8.24 -10.26 23.17
CA GLY A 136 7.29 -9.17 23.38
C GLY A 136 7.90 -7.77 23.23
N VAL A 137 9.19 -7.66 22.87
CA VAL A 137 9.87 -6.37 22.70
C VAL A 137 9.70 -5.89 21.26
N PRO A 138 9.16 -4.67 21.02
CA PRO A 138 9.06 -4.09 19.68
C PRO A 138 10.42 -4.00 18.99
N HIS A 139 10.50 -4.33 17.69
CA HIS A 139 11.77 -4.28 16.95
C HIS A 139 12.45 -2.90 16.95
N LEU A 140 11.69 -1.81 16.98
CA LEU A 140 12.23 -0.45 17.16
C LEU A 140 13.11 -0.36 18.41
N MET A 141 12.71 -1.01 19.51
CA MET A 141 13.50 -1.04 20.75
C MET A 141 14.74 -1.93 20.66
N LYS A 142 14.83 -2.76 19.61
CA LYS A 142 15.99 -3.57 19.25
C LYS A 142 16.90 -2.91 18.21
N GLY A 143 16.59 -1.68 17.79
CA GLY A 143 17.38 -0.90 16.84
C GLY A 143 16.76 -0.74 15.45
N MET A 144 15.55 -1.29 15.22
CA MET A 144 14.88 -1.23 13.92
C MET A 144 14.15 0.10 13.69
N VAL A 145 14.93 1.19 13.68
CA VAL A 145 14.48 2.56 13.45
C VAL A 145 15.54 3.35 12.69
N ARG A 146 15.11 4.17 11.73
CA ARG A 146 15.99 5.06 10.96
C ARG A 146 15.36 6.45 10.82
N PRO A 147 16.15 7.53 10.92
CA PRO A 147 15.68 8.85 10.55
C PRO A 147 15.42 8.90 9.03
N LEU A 148 14.46 9.72 8.63
CA LEU A 148 14.16 10.03 7.24
C LEU A 148 13.93 11.53 7.11
N THR A 149 14.63 12.18 6.18
CA THR A 149 14.39 13.58 5.84
C THR A 149 13.60 13.66 4.54
N VAL A 150 12.48 14.38 4.55
CA VAL A 150 11.73 14.67 3.32
C VAL A 150 12.03 16.10 2.90
N VAL A 151 12.55 16.28 1.70
CA VAL A 151 12.93 17.59 1.14
C VAL A 151 11.97 18.02 0.02
N ASN A 152 11.94 19.31 -0.28
CA ASN A 152 11.19 19.79 -1.44
C ASN A 152 11.68 19.13 -2.74
N GLY A 153 10.75 18.61 -3.54
CA GLY A 153 11.00 18.19 -4.91
C GLY A 153 10.69 19.31 -5.90
N ALA A 154 11.20 19.21 -7.13
CA ALA A 154 10.88 20.17 -8.20
C ALA A 154 9.39 20.15 -8.57
N ARG A 155 8.75 18.99 -8.46
CA ARG A 155 7.30 18.80 -8.59
C ARG A 155 6.88 17.57 -7.76
N PRO A 156 6.22 17.75 -6.60
CA PRO A 156 5.71 16.62 -5.83
C PRO A 156 4.75 15.78 -6.68
N ALA A 157 4.90 14.46 -6.63
CA ALA A 157 3.95 13.56 -7.28
C ALA A 157 2.57 13.67 -6.62
N ALA A 158 1.51 13.61 -7.43
CA ALA A 158 0.14 13.64 -6.96
C ALA A 158 -0.29 12.27 -6.42
N ASP A 159 -1.34 12.26 -5.60
CA ASP A 159 -1.95 11.04 -5.11
C ASP A 159 -2.45 10.18 -6.28
N PRO A 160 -2.30 8.84 -6.21
CA PRO A 160 -2.78 7.97 -7.27
C PRO A 160 -4.31 7.84 -7.22
N VAL A 161 -4.90 7.47 -8.36
CA VAL A 161 -6.34 7.19 -8.45
C VAL A 161 -6.58 5.72 -8.15
N ALA A 162 -7.15 5.44 -6.99
CA ALA A 162 -7.52 4.10 -6.57
C ALA A 162 -8.78 3.60 -7.26
N ASP A 163 -8.90 2.29 -7.39
CA ASP A 163 -10.12 1.69 -7.88
C ASP A 163 -11.06 1.31 -6.70
N VAL A 164 -10.52 0.82 -5.59
CA VAL A 164 -11.30 0.52 -4.37
C VAL A 164 -10.91 1.46 -3.23
N THR A 165 -11.88 1.86 -2.42
CA THR A 165 -11.64 2.57 -1.15
C THR A 165 -12.00 1.67 0.01
N MET A 166 -11.07 1.50 0.94
CA MET A 166 -11.28 0.88 2.25
C MET A 166 -11.29 1.97 3.32
N THR A 167 -12.44 2.19 3.94
CA THR A 167 -12.59 3.11 5.07
C THR A 167 -12.43 2.34 6.37
N LEU A 168 -11.48 2.76 7.20
CA LEU A 168 -11.37 2.34 8.59
C LEU A 168 -12.14 3.34 9.45
N HIS A 169 -13.11 2.86 10.21
CA HIS A 169 -13.93 3.68 11.10
C HIS A 169 -14.28 2.88 12.34
N ASP A 170 -13.90 3.41 13.51
CA ASP A 170 -13.97 2.69 14.78
C ASP A 170 -13.37 1.28 14.64
N PHE A 171 -14.08 0.22 14.97
CA PHE A 171 -13.58 -1.16 14.86
C PHE A 171 -14.08 -1.87 13.60
N SER A 172 -14.17 -1.17 12.47
CA SER A 172 -14.72 -1.74 11.22
C SER A 172 -13.93 -1.36 9.97
N PHE A 173 -14.01 -2.24 8.97
CA PHE A 173 -13.58 -1.99 7.60
C PHE A 173 -14.80 -1.87 6.70
N THR A 174 -14.84 -0.85 5.84
CA THR A 174 -15.89 -0.70 4.82
C THR A 174 -15.25 -0.53 3.46
N LEU A 175 -15.54 -1.46 2.55
CA LEU A 175 -15.11 -1.39 1.15
C LEU A 175 -16.16 -0.66 0.30
N SER A 176 -15.72 0.22 -0.61
CA SER A 176 -16.62 0.91 -1.54
C SER A 176 -17.28 -0.04 -2.54
N ARG A 177 -16.67 -1.20 -2.79
CA ARG A 177 -17.17 -2.33 -3.56
C ARG A 177 -16.44 -3.61 -3.16
N PRO A 178 -17.01 -4.81 -3.40
CA PRO A 178 -16.30 -6.06 -3.19
C PRO A 178 -14.99 -6.11 -3.99
N LEU A 179 -13.96 -6.75 -3.42
CA LEU A 179 -12.71 -7.04 -4.12
C LEU A 179 -12.91 -8.22 -5.08
N THR A 180 -12.18 -8.20 -6.20
CA THR A 180 -12.22 -9.24 -7.24
C THR A 180 -10.82 -9.78 -7.47
N ALA A 181 -10.71 -10.93 -8.15
CA ALA A 181 -9.41 -11.42 -8.56
C ALA A 181 -8.73 -10.45 -9.55
N GLY A 182 -7.41 -10.32 -9.45
CA GLY A 182 -6.56 -9.43 -10.21
C GLY A 182 -5.99 -8.26 -9.39
N LYS A 183 -5.35 -7.34 -10.10
CA LYS A 183 -4.68 -6.18 -9.52
C LYS A 183 -5.66 -5.12 -9.06
N HIS A 184 -5.49 -4.67 -7.83
CA HIS A 184 -6.20 -3.56 -7.24
C HIS A 184 -5.22 -2.55 -6.64
N LEU A 185 -5.54 -1.27 -6.81
CA LEU A 185 -4.97 -0.20 -6.01
C LEU A 185 -6.03 0.26 -5.02
N ILE A 186 -5.79 -0.04 -3.74
CA ILE A 186 -6.75 0.22 -2.67
C ILE A 186 -6.37 1.52 -1.97
N GLU A 187 -7.25 2.53 -1.98
CA GLU A 187 -7.16 3.69 -1.10
C GLU A 187 -7.63 3.29 0.30
N VAL A 188 -6.75 3.43 1.29
CA VAL A 188 -7.02 3.15 2.68
C VAL A 188 -7.18 4.48 3.42
N ARG A 189 -8.38 4.75 3.93
CA ARG A 189 -8.71 6.00 4.62
C ARG A 189 -9.07 5.74 6.07
N ASN A 190 -8.31 6.32 6.99
CA ASN A 190 -8.69 6.33 8.39
C ASN A 190 -9.64 7.50 8.68
N SER A 191 -10.92 7.19 8.90
CA SER A 191 -11.96 8.15 9.31
C SER A 191 -12.33 8.04 10.80
N GLY A 192 -11.70 7.12 11.53
CA GLY A 192 -11.93 6.88 12.94
C GLY A 192 -11.31 7.93 13.87
N ARG A 193 -11.53 7.71 15.18
CA ARG A 193 -11.05 8.60 16.25
C ARG A 193 -9.67 8.24 16.80
N GLN A 194 -9.10 7.13 16.36
CA GLN A 194 -7.77 6.65 16.74
C GLN A 194 -7.00 6.14 15.51
N PRO A 195 -5.68 5.93 15.60
CA PRO A 195 -4.94 5.27 14.52
C PRO A 195 -5.49 3.88 14.26
N HIS A 196 -5.48 3.45 13.00
CA HIS A 196 -5.85 2.11 12.59
C HIS A 196 -4.83 1.58 11.58
N GLU A 197 -4.80 0.28 11.39
CA GLU A 197 -4.03 -0.37 10.34
C GLU A 197 -4.91 -1.38 9.60
N ILE A 198 -4.39 -1.90 8.48
CA ILE A 198 -4.94 -3.05 7.80
C ILE A 198 -3.80 -4.00 7.47
N GLU A 199 -3.89 -5.22 8.02
CA GLU A 199 -3.18 -6.39 7.53
C GLU A 199 -4.14 -7.25 6.71
N LEU A 200 -3.81 -7.47 5.45
CA LEU A 200 -4.56 -8.31 4.52
C LEU A 200 -3.93 -9.70 4.47
N VAL A 201 -4.68 -10.69 4.91
CA VAL A 201 -4.22 -12.09 4.96
C VAL A 201 -5.03 -12.94 4.01
N GLN A 202 -4.39 -13.63 3.07
CA GLN A 202 -5.04 -14.70 2.31
C GLN A 202 -5.19 -15.92 3.21
N LEU A 203 -6.42 -16.37 3.45
CA LEU A 203 -6.67 -17.53 4.31
C LEU A 203 -6.34 -18.81 3.55
N ALA A 204 -5.66 -19.74 4.22
CA ALA A 204 -5.45 -21.07 3.66
C ALA A 204 -6.81 -21.81 3.50
N PRO A 205 -6.90 -22.81 2.61
CA PRO A 205 -8.16 -23.51 2.36
C PRO A 205 -8.82 -24.03 3.65
N GLY A 206 -10.09 -23.62 3.87
CA GLY A 206 -10.87 -24.01 5.04
C GLY A 206 -10.48 -23.32 6.35
N LYS A 207 -9.53 -22.37 6.34
CA LYS A 207 -9.10 -21.61 7.50
C LYS A 207 -9.92 -20.32 7.71
N THR A 208 -9.83 -19.81 8.93
CA THR A 208 -10.55 -18.62 9.43
C THR A 208 -9.59 -17.56 9.94
N ALA A 209 -10.06 -16.31 10.01
CA ALA A 209 -9.34 -15.21 10.65
C ALA A 209 -9.09 -15.49 12.13
N GLN A 210 -10.00 -16.18 12.82
CA GLN A 210 -9.81 -16.55 14.22
C GLN A 210 -8.65 -17.53 14.41
N GLU A 211 -8.45 -18.47 13.48
CA GLU A 211 -7.28 -19.35 13.49
C GLU A 211 -5.99 -18.58 13.22
N VAL A 212 -6.01 -17.57 12.33
CA VAL A 212 -4.87 -16.65 12.14
C VAL A 212 -4.53 -15.92 13.43
N LEU A 213 -5.52 -15.34 14.11
CA LEU A 213 -5.33 -14.65 15.39
C LEU A 213 -4.76 -15.59 16.48
N ALA A 214 -5.26 -16.82 16.56
CA ALA A 214 -4.74 -17.83 17.49
C ALA A 214 -3.29 -18.22 17.18
N TRP A 215 -2.95 -18.39 15.89
CA TRP A 215 -1.59 -18.72 15.45
C TRP A 215 -0.62 -17.56 15.70
N VAL A 216 -1.02 -16.30 15.47
CA VAL A 216 -0.19 -15.13 15.79
C VAL A 216 0.14 -15.07 17.29
N HIS A 217 -0.82 -15.41 18.15
CA HIS A 217 -0.58 -15.48 19.60
C HIS A 217 0.34 -16.65 19.99
N LYS A 218 0.23 -17.80 19.30
CA LYS A 218 1.03 -19.00 19.55
C LYS A 218 1.42 -19.66 18.22
N PRO A 219 2.55 -19.27 17.60
CA PRO A 219 2.91 -19.68 16.25
C PRO A 219 3.46 -21.11 16.22
N GLU A 220 2.55 -22.08 16.30
CA GLU A 220 2.83 -23.51 16.25
C GLU A 220 2.20 -24.14 15.00
N GLY A 221 2.97 -25.00 14.33
CA GLY A 221 2.53 -25.66 13.10
C GLY A 221 2.41 -24.72 11.89
N PRO A 222 1.79 -25.18 10.79
CA PRO A 222 1.63 -24.40 9.58
C PRO A 222 0.79 -23.14 9.82
N ALA A 223 1.20 -22.01 9.23
CA ALA A 223 0.42 -20.78 9.28
C ALA A 223 -0.94 -20.99 8.58
N PRO A 224 -2.07 -20.55 9.17
CA PRO A 224 -3.41 -20.72 8.59
C PRO A 224 -3.75 -19.66 7.53
N GLY A 225 -2.79 -18.82 7.15
CA GLY A 225 -2.93 -17.81 6.10
C GLY A 225 -1.59 -17.22 5.70
N LEU A 226 -1.60 -16.48 4.59
CA LEU A 226 -0.46 -15.79 4.01
C LEU A 226 -0.70 -14.28 4.11
N PRO A 227 0.05 -13.54 4.95
CA PRO A 227 -0.04 -12.08 4.99
C PRO A 227 0.55 -11.48 3.72
N LEU A 228 -0.21 -10.56 3.12
CA LEU A 228 0.11 -9.85 1.89
C LEU A 228 0.53 -8.40 2.15
N GLY A 229 0.53 -7.97 3.42
CA GLY A 229 0.78 -6.60 3.84
C GLY A 229 -0.51 -5.78 3.90
N GLY A 230 -0.44 -4.53 3.45
CA GLY A 230 -1.50 -3.54 3.65
C GLY A 230 -0.89 -2.23 4.12
N VAL A 231 -1.57 -1.55 5.04
CA VAL A 231 -1.13 -0.26 5.57
C VAL A 231 -0.89 -0.37 7.07
N ALA A 232 0.34 -0.06 7.47
CA ALA A 232 0.82 0.05 8.85
C ALA A 232 0.09 1.18 9.62
N PRO A 233 0.39 1.48 10.90
CA PRO A 233 -0.40 2.45 11.67
C PRO A 233 -0.62 3.79 10.94
N LEU A 234 -1.89 4.07 10.64
CA LEU A 234 -2.34 5.22 9.87
C LEU A 234 -3.13 6.16 10.78
N GLY A 235 -2.64 7.41 10.92
CA GLY A 235 -3.26 8.40 11.78
C GLY A 235 -4.64 8.86 11.30
N ARG A 236 -5.40 9.45 12.21
CA ARG A 236 -6.75 9.98 11.95
C ARG A 236 -6.78 10.93 10.75
N GLY A 237 -7.76 10.77 9.88
CA GLY A 237 -7.97 11.62 8.70
C GLY A 237 -6.93 11.44 7.59
N ARG A 238 -6.04 10.44 7.70
CA ARG A 238 -5.02 10.18 6.70
C ARG A 238 -5.46 9.12 5.70
N VAL A 239 -4.73 9.13 4.60
CA VAL A 239 -4.88 8.24 3.47
C VAL A 239 -3.52 7.65 3.10
N ASN A 240 -3.51 6.36 2.77
CA ASN A 240 -2.43 5.65 2.09
C ASN A 240 -3.06 4.82 0.97
N TRP A 241 -2.24 4.30 0.07
CA TRP A 241 -2.68 3.33 -0.92
C TRP A 241 -1.80 2.10 -0.85
N PHE A 242 -2.31 0.93 -1.20
CA PHE A 242 -1.44 -0.21 -1.48
C PHE A 242 -1.93 -0.97 -2.70
N GLU A 243 -0.99 -1.43 -3.51
CA GLU A 243 -1.26 -2.32 -4.63
C GLU A 243 -1.24 -3.77 -4.16
N VAL A 244 -2.20 -4.57 -4.60
CA VAL A 244 -2.24 -6.01 -4.36
C VAL A 244 -2.78 -6.73 -5.59
N ASP A 245 -2.24 -7.90 -5.89
CA ASP A 245 -2.77 -8.82 -6.91
C ASP A 245 -3.48 -9.97 -6.19
N LEU A 246 -4.79 -10.07 -6.37
CA LEU A 246 -5.63 -11.00 -5.61
C LEU A 246 -5.96 -12.23 -6.44
N GLU A 247 -5.76 -13.40 -5.86
CA GLU A 247 -6.28 -14.64 -6.40
C GLU A 247 -7.71 -14.90 -5.87
N PRO A 248 -8.53 -15.70 -6.56
CA PRO A 248 -9.80 -16.14 -6.01
C PRO A 248 -9.58 -16.88 -4.68
N GLY A 249 -10.32 -16.50 -3.64
CA GLY A 249 -10.13 -17.10 -2.31
C GLY A 249 -10.79 -16.33 -1.19
N ARG A 250 -10.52 -16.77 0.04
CA ARG A 250 -10.98 -16.11 1.27
C ARG A 250 -9.84 -15.30 1.86
N TYR A 251 -10.17 -14.12 2.38
CA TYR A 251 -9.19 -13.19 2.95
C TYR A 251 -9.69 -12.68 4.30
N ALA A 252 -8.77 -12.32 5.16
CA ALA A 252 -9.04 -11.61 6.40
C ALA A 252 -8.44 -10.19 6.33
N LEU A 253 -9.21 -9.22 6.82
CA LEU A 253 -8.81 -7.85 7.10
C LEU A 253 -8.67 -7.74 8.62
N ILE A 254 -7.48 -7.37 9.12
CA ILE A 254 -7.20 -7.38 10.56
C ILE A 254 -6.50 -6.08 10.98
N CYS A 255 -6.89 -5.52 12.13
CA CYS A 255 -6.17 -4.45 12.81
C CYS A 255 -5.63 -4.95 14.16
N PHE A 256 -4.31 -4.97 14.33
CA PHE A 256 -3.65 -5.41 15.57
C PHE A 256 -3.31 -4.27 16.53
N LEU A 257 -3.56 -3.01 16.14
CA LEU A 257 -3.23 -1.87 16.99
C LEU A 257 -3.95 -1.92 18.33
N PRO A 258 -3.28 -1.58 19.45
CA PRO A 258 -3.91 -1.47 20.74
C PRO A 258 -4.90 -0.29 20.78
N ASP A 259 -6.04 -0.51 21.42
CA ASP A 259 -7.05 0.52 21.67
C ASP A 259 -6.52 1.57 22.65
N ALA A 260 -6.76 2.84 22.34
CA ALA A 260 -6.29 3.95 23.17
C ALA A 260 -6.96 4.03 24.56
N THR A 261 -8.07 3.31 24.78
CA THR A 261 -8.84 3.32 26.03
C THR A 261 -8.44 2.16 26.94
N ASP A 262 -8.45 0.92 26.43
CA ASP A 262 -8.24 -0.28 27.24
C ASP A 262 -6.96 -1.07 26.89
N GLY A 263 -6.22 -0.64 25.87
CA GLY A 263 -4.97 -1.26 25.45
C GLY A 263 -5.12 -2.60 24.74
N LYS A 264 -6.33 -3.15 24.59
CA LYS A 264 -6.55 -4.40 23.85
C LYS A 264 -6.47 -4.14 22.36
N PRO A 265 -5.96 -5.09 21.56
CA PRO A 265 -5.90 -4.91 20.12
C PRO A 265 -7.29 -4.74 19.51
N HIS A 266 -7.42 -3.92 18.47
CA HIS A 266 -8.70 -3.57 17.85
C HIS A 266 -9.49 -4.78 17.33
N PHE A 267 -8.82 -5.86 16.91
CA PHE A 267 -9.52 -7.10 16.54
C PHE A 267 -10.35 -7.69 17.69
N MET A 268 -9.95 -7.48 18.96
CA MET A 268 -10.75 -7.93 20.11
C MET A 268 -12.03 -7.10 20.31
N HIS A 269 -12.09 -5.91 19.71
CA HIS A 269 -13.28 -5.07 19.66
C HIS A 269 -14.09 -5.27 18.36
N GLY A 270 -13.72 -6.25 17.55
CA GLY A 270 -14.42 -6.63 16.32
C GLY A 270 -13.77 -6.13 15.02
N MET A 271 -12.60 -5.50 15.08
CA MET A 271 -11.88 -5.03 13.88
C MET A 271 -11.12 -6.16 13.18
N VAL A 272 -11.88 -7.18 12.81
CA VAL A 272 -11.49 -8.35 12.03
C VAL A 272 -12.65 -8.70 11.12
N GLN A 273 -12.40 -8.85 9.83
CA GLN A 273 -13.43 -9.14 8.84
C GLN A 273 -12.93 -10.16 7.82
N GLU A 274 -13.72 -11.20 7.55
CA GLU A 274 -13.47 -12.11 6.44
C GLU A 274 -14.21 -11.61 5.18
N ILE A 275 -13.55 -11.71 4.03
CA ILE A 275 -14.11 -11.38 2.73
C ILE A 275 -13.81 -12.49 1.72
N ASP A 276 -14.69 -12.64 0.73
CA ASP A 276 -14.47 -13.52 -0.41
C ASP A 276 -14.06 -12.69 -1.63
N VAL A 277 -12.97 -13.11 -2.28
CA VAL A 277 -12.55 -12.60 -3.58
C VAL A 277 -13.02 -13.58 -4.64
N ALA A 278 -14.00 -13.15 -5.42
CA ALA A 278 -14.52 -13.96 -6.52
C ALA A 278 -13.54 -13.97 -7.71
N GLY A 279 -13.56 -15.07 -8.48
CA GLY A 279 -12.88 -15.10 -9.78
C GLY A 279 -13.40 -14.01 -10.72
N SER A 280 -12.56 -13.55 -11.63
CA SER A 280 -12.95 -12.52 -12.60
C SER A 280 -14.14 -13.01 -13.42
N VAL A 281 -15.22 -12.24 -13.41
CA VAL A 281 -16.35 -12.48 -14.32
C VAL A 281 -15.87 -11.99 -15.69
N SER A 282 -15.41 -12.91 -16.54
CA SER A 282 -15.13 -12.58 -17.94
C SER A 282 -16.42 -12.05 -18.57
N SER A 283 -16.43 -10.76 -18.92
CA SER A 283 -17.48 -10.18 -19.74
C SER A 283 -17.44 -10.86 -21.10
N ARG A 284 -18.47 -11.65 -21.41
CA ARG A 284 -18.72 -12.15 -22.76
C ARG A 284 -19.31 -11.05 -23.63
#